data_AF-A0A1X6Z855-F1
#
_entry.id   AF-A0A1X6Z855-F1
#
_cell.length_a   1.000
_cell.length_b   1.000
_cell.length_c   1.000
_cell.angle_alpha   90.00
_cell.angle_beta   90.00
_cell.angle_gamma   90.00
#
_symmetry.space_group_name_H-M   'P 1'
#
loop_
_entity.id
_entity.type
_entity.pdbx_description
1 polymer ?
#
loop_
_entity_poly.entity_id
_entity_poly.type
_entity_poly.pdbx_seq_one_letter_code
_entity_poly.pdbx_strand_id
1 'polypeptide(L)'
;MSVGRRFATDSQTLTLNCSNKKIWAQIAVHHLCSAHANTGYIMSAHLSLEPEEDLPEIEVRMIADGDFGLPRAFRRQARVWSEIEFTEYLNKMTRKVAIHPLEAPDVDFDLQLPHRGAPMRQDIMQIAHAFMLRRCLGKGDERFVFVLDADPWLALAFVSAFAGWVKQGQADVSVVRFDKNKSNNQRNMLVGDGRASLASATGLEPAALNALTARQRIDETDAAIEKMRRGHIPGTPFSWPFHTKSEPNRQIRPLTDKVAMAPDRRARLMRLSTLRSVDAYFHKVRSNVRFASRPAHTPSNNNRA
;
A
#
# COMPACT_ATOMS: atom_id res chain seq x y z
N MET A 1 -14.05 -11.61 21.49
CA MET A 1 -14.77 -11.12 20.29
C MET A 1 -13.99 -11.50 19.04
N SER A 2 -14.69 -11.91 17.98
CA SER A 2 -14.10 -12.25 16.68
C SER A 2 -13.28 -11.07 16.13
N VAL A 3 -12.05 -11.34 15.68
CA VAL A 3 -11.22 -10.35 15.00
C VAL A 3 -11.87 -10.09 13.64
N GLY A 4 -12.24 -8.84 13.35
CA GLY A 4 -12.79 -8.47 12.04
C GLY A 4 -11.90 -8.94 10.88
N ARG A 5 -12.47 -9.18 9.71
CA ARG A 5 -11.71 -9.59 8.51
C ARG A 5 -10.69 -8.50 8.16
N ARG A 6 -9.46 -8.93 7.92
CA ARG A 6 -8.33 -8.03 7.76
C ARG A 6 -7.85 -8.05 6.33
N PHE A 7 -7.67 -6.89 5.73
CA PHE A 7 -7.18 -6.74 4.38
C PHE A 7 -5.98 -5.80 4.36
N ALA A 8 -4.86 -6.28 3.86
CA ALA A 8 -3.68 -5.47 3.60
C ALA A 8 -3.71 -5.02 2.14
N THR A 9 -3.53 -3.72 1.90
CA THR A 9 -3.55 -3.12 0.57
C THR A 9 -2.29 -2.28 0.37
N ASP A 10 -1.64 -2.49 -0.76
CA ASP A 10 -0.43 -1.79 -1.12
C ASP A 10 -0.38 -1.61 -2.65
N SER A 11 0.31 -0.56 -3.08
CA SER A 11 0.55 -0.21 -4.48
C SER A 11 2.05 -0.19 -4.71
N GLN A 12 2.54 -1.00 -5.64
CA GLN A 12 3.96 -1.02 -5.98
C GLN A 12 4.16 -0.83 -7.48
N THR A 13 5.14 -0.03 -7.86
CA THR A 13 5.57 0.08 -9.24
C THR A 13 6.15 -1.27 -9.71
N LEU A 14 5.69 -1.69 -10.88
CA LEU A 14 6.11 -2.90 -11.56
C LEU A 14 6.63 -2.53 -12.94
N THR A 15 7.90 -2.80 -13.18
CA THR A 15 8.48 -2.72 -14.52
C THR A 15 8.05 -3.94 -15.32
N LEU A 16 7.28 -3.70 -16.37
CA LEU A 16 6.85 -4.71 -17.33
C LEU A 16 7.74 -4.67 -18.57
N ASN A 17 8.24 -5.82 -18.97
CA ASN A 17 8.93 -5.96 -20.25
C ASN A 17 7.87 -6.12 -21.37
N CYS A 18 7.57 -5.04 -22.08
CA CYS A 18 6.70 -5.05 -23.25
C CYS A 18 7.53 -5.31 -24.51
N SER A 19 7.51 -6.55 -25.01
CA SER A 19 8.12 -6.90 -26.29
C SER A 19 7.10 -6.70 -27.42
N ASN A 20 7.40 -5.82 -28.38
CA ASN A 20 6.84 -5.93 -29.73
C ASN A 20 7.84 -6.66 -30.63
N LYS A 21 7.42 -7.19 -31.79
CA LYS A 21 8.27 -7.97 -32.73
C LYS A 21 9.57 -7.26 -33.16
N LYS A 22 9.70 -5.95 -32.92
CA LYS A 22 10.85 -5.13 -33.32
C LYS A 22 11.54 -4.35 -32.18
N ILE A 23 10.89 -4.14 -31.03
CA ILE A 23 11.41 -3.26 -29.96
C ILE A 23 11.09 -3.86 -28.59
N TRP A 24 12.10 -3.86 -27.72
CA TRP A 24 11.97 -4.15 -26.29
C TRP A 24 11.78 -2.82 -25.56
N ALA A 25 10.59 -2.57 -25.03
CA ALA A 25 10.31 -1.40 -24.21
C ALA A 25 9.97 -1.84 -22.77
N GLN A 26 10.55 -1.14 -21.79
CA GLN A 26 10.19 -1.33 -20.39
C GLN A 26 9.21 -0.24 -20.01
N ILE A 27 8.03 -0.65 -19.55
CA ILE A 27 7.02 0.28 -19.03
C ILE A 27 6.92 0.08 -17.52
N ALA A 28 6.85 1.16 -16.77
CA ALA A 28 6.54 1.10 -15.35
C ALA A 28 5.02 1.29 -15.18
N VAL A 29 4.37 0.33 -14.52
CA VAL A 29 2.94 0.39 -14.19
C VAL A 29 2.76 0.20 -12.69
N HIS A 30 1.77 0.85 -12.11
CA HIS A 30 1.39 0.59 -10.72
C HIS A 30 0.62 -0.71 -10.64
N HIS A 31 1.02 -1.56 -9.71
CA HIS A 31 0.32 -2.79 -9.36
C HIS A 31 -0.28 -2.63 -7.96
N LEU A 32 -1.60 -2.45 -7.92
CA LEU A 32 -2.38 -2.30 -6.70
C LEU A 32 -2.99 -3.65 -6.32
N CYS A 33 -2.84 -4.07 -5.07
CA CYS A 33 -3.34 -5.35 -4.61
C CYS A 33 -3.91 -5.27 -3.20
N SER A 34 -5.00 -6.01 -2.96
CA SER A 34 -5.51 -6.28 -1.62
C SER A 34 -5.53 -7.76 -1.30
N ALA A 35 -4.88 -8.12 -0.20
CA ALA A 35 -4.80 -9.49 0.30
C ALA A 35 -5.48 -9.63 1.66
N HIS A 36 -6.22 -10.72 1.86
CA HIS A 36 -6.73 -11.09 3.18
C HIS A 36 -5.57 -11.50 4.09
N ALA A 37 -5.39 -10.80 5.21
CA ALA A 37 -4.16 -10.86 6.00
C ALA A 37 -3.91 -12.23 6.65
N ASN A 38 -4.96 -13.01 6.94
CA ASN A 38 -4.81 -14.32 7.60
C ASN A 38 -4.50 -15.44 6.62
N THR A 39 -5.17 -15.45 5.47
CA THR A 39 -5.08 -16.58 4.51
C THR A 39 -4.11 -16.29 3.37
N GLY A 40 -3.74 -15.02 3.16
CA GLY A 40 -2.99 -14.58 1.98
C GLY A 40 -3.81 -14.65 0.69
N TYR A 41 -5.14 -14.88 0.77
CA TYR A 41 -6.02 -14.89 -0.39
C TYR A 41 -6.09 -13.48 -1.00
N ILE A 42 -5.92 -13.40 -2.33
CA ILE A 42 -5.94 -12.14 -3.05
C ILE A 42 -7.38 -11.81 -3.44
N MET A 43 -7.89 -10.71 -2.90
CA MET A 43 -9.26 -10.27 -3.17
C MET A 43 -9.37 -9.59 -4.53
N SER A 44 -8.37 -8.76 -4.85
CA SER A 44 -8.24 -8.09 -6.13
C SER A 44 -6.80 -7.64 -6.33
N ALA A 45 -6.38 -7.66 -7.59
CA ALA A 45 -5.11 -7.14 -8.05
C ALA A 45 -5.35 -6.43 -9.40
N HIS A 46 -4.90 -5.19 -9.52
CA HIS A 46 -5.12 -4.35 -10.69
C HIS A 46 -3.80 -3.72 -11.14
N LEU A 47 -3.63 -3.62 -12.45
CA LEU A 47 -2.52 -2.91 -13.07
C LEU A 47 -3.04 -1.56 -13.58
N SER A 48 -2.22 -0.52 -13.49
CA SER A 48 -2.53 0.81 -14.02
C SER A 48 -2.36 0.89 -15.54
N LEU A 49 -2.93 -0.07 -16.26
CA LEU A 49 -2.87 -0.19 -17.71
C LEU A 49 -4.22 -0.70 -18.22
N GLU A 50 -4.80 0.02 -19.17
CA GLU A 50 -6.02 -0.36 -19.88
C GLU A 50 -5.61 -0.86 -21.29
N PRO A 51 -5.49 -2.19 -21.51
CA PRO A 51 -4.88 -2.73 -22.73
C PRO A 51 -5.80 -2.68 -23.97
N GLU A 52 -7.09 -2.49 -23.76
CA GLU A 52 -8.11 -2.46 -24.81
C GLU A 52 -8.24 -1.09 -25.47
N GLU A 53 -7.82 -0.03 -24.78
CA GLU A 53 -7.87 1.33 -25.30
C GLU A 53 -6.58 1.69 -26.06
N ASP A 54 -6.69 2.58 -27.04
CA ASP A 54 -5.55 3.14 -27.75
C ASP A 54 -5.35 4.62 -27.38
N LEU A 55 -4.12 4.97 -27.02
CA LEU A 55 -3.80 6.30 -26.47
C LEU A 55 -4.08 7.43 -27.47
N PRO A 56 -3.70 7.33 -28.76
CA PRO A 56 -4.05 8.33 -29.77
C PRO A 56 -5.56 8.51 -29.95
N GLU A 57 -6.34 7.42 -29.89
CA GLU A 57 -7.80 7.51 -30.00
C GLU A 57 -8.44 8.20 -28.79
N ILE A 58 -7.95 7.91 -27.58
CA ILE A 58 -8.36 8.61 -26.36
C ILE A 58 -8.07 10.10 -26.50
N GLU A 59 -6.89 10.47 -26.99
CA GLU A 59 -6.51 11.87 -27.10
C GLU A 59 -7.38 12.62 -28.10
N VAL A 60 -7.71 12.02 -29.25
CA VAL A 60 -8.70 12.58 -30.19
C VAL A 60 -10.05 12.80 -29.50
N ARG A 61 -10.52 11.83 -28.70
CA ARG A 61 -11.76 11.97 -27.91
C ARG A 61 -11.67 13.11 -26.89
N MET A 62 -10.56 13.23 -26.17
CA MET A 62 -10.32 14.31 -25.19
C MET A 62 -10.31 15.70 -25.83
N ILE A 63 -9.70 15.84 -27.01
CA ILE A 63 -9.73 17.10 -27.78
C ILE A 63 -11.17 17.43 -28.19
N ALA A 64 -11.89 16.45 -28.76
CA ALA A 64 -13.26 16.65 -29.22
C ALA A 64 -14.23 17.01 -28.08
N ASP A 65 -14.03 16.42 -26.89
CA ASP A 65 -14.81 16.70 -25.68
C ASP A 65 -14.40 18.00 -24.96
N GLY A 66 -13.28 18.64 -25.37
CA GLY A 66 -12.75 19.83 -24.72
C GLY A 66 -12.15 19.56 -23.33
N ASP A 67 -11.77 18.32 -23.05
CA ASP A 67 -11.31 17.87 -21.73
C ASP A 67 -10.10 18.66 -21.22
N PHE A 68 -9.19 19.07 -22.12
CA PHE A 68 -7.99 19.84 -21.77
C PHE A 68 -8.30 21.25 -21.23
N GLY A 69 -9.48 21.80 -21.54
CA GLY A 69 -9.95 23.07 -20.97
C GLY A 69 -10.57 22.94 -19.58
N LEU A 70 -10.79 21.71 -19.10
CA LEU A 70 -11.45 21.44 -17.83
C LEU A 70 -10.47 20.95 -16.76
N PRO A 71 -10.74 21.23 -15.47
CA PRO A 71 -10.06 20.55 -14.38
C PRO A 71 -10.25 19.03 -14.49
N ARG A 72 -9.21 18.26 -14.16
CA ARG A 72 -9.17 16.80 -14.31
C ARG A 72 -10.41 16.07 -13.79
N ALA A 73 -10.99 16.52 -12.68
CA ALA A 73 -12.16 15.89 -12.06
C ALA A 73 -13.46 16.00 -12.90
N PHE A 74 -13.52 16.93 -13.86
CA PHE A 74 -14.70 17.19 -14.69
C PHE A 74 -14.55 16.69 -16.14
N ARG A 75 -13.42 16.06 -16.46
CA ARG A 75 -13.15 15.50 -17.79
C ARG A 75 -13.95 14.23 -18.03
N ARG A 76 -14.31 13.98 -19.28
CA ARG A 76 -14.94 12.72 -19.70
C ARG A 76 -13.96 11.55 -19.66
N GLN A 77 -12.73 11.75 -20.12
CA GLN A 77 -11.67 10.73 -20.09
C GLN A 77 -10.72 10.92 -18.90
N ALA A 78 -11.23 11.37 -17.74
CA ALA A 78 -10.43 11.66 -16.55
C ALA A 78 -9.62 10.46 -15.99
N ARG A 79 -9.93 9.23 -16.41
CA ARG A 79 -9.37 7.99 -15.85
C ARG A 79 -7.98 7.63 -16.37
N VAL A 80 -7.62 8.12 -17.55
CA VAL A 80 -6.39 7.78 -18.27
C VAL A 80 -5.48 9.00 -18.34
N TRP A 81 -4.19 8.75 -18.50
CA TRP A 81 -3.22 9.75 -18.92
C TRP A 81 -3.31 9.97 -20.43
N SER A 82 -3.27 11.22 -20.90
CA SER A 82 -3.06 11.54 -22.32
C SER A 82 -1.58 11.74 -22.63
N GLU A 83 -1.19 11.69 -23.92
CA GLU A 83 0.18 11.97 -24.33
C GLU A 83 0.58 13.42 -24.02
N ILE A 84 -0.31 14.38 -24.30
CA ILE A 84 -0.12 15.79 -23.95
C ILE A 84 0.18 15.96 -22.45
N GLU A 85 -0.63 15.38 -21.57
CA GLU A 85 -0.44 15.51 -20.13
C GLU A 85 0.86 14.85 -19.64
N PHE A 86 1.19 13.70 -20.21
CA PHE A 86 2.41 12.97 -19.88
C PHE A 86 3.65 13.78 -20.27
N THR A 87 3.66 14.35 -21.48
CA THR A 87 4.75 15.20 -21.96
C THR A 87 4.86 16.50 -21.17
N GLU A 88 3.74 17.16 -20.83
CA GLU A 88 3.75 18.34 -19.95
C GLU A 88 4.35 18.02 -18.58
N TYR A 89 4.01 16.86 -18.02
CA TYR A 89 4.53 16.42 -16.74
C TYR A 89 6.03 16.13 -16.80
N LEU A 90 6.50 15.38 -17.82
CA LEU A 90 7.92 15.15 -18.06
C LEU A 90 8.67 16.49 -18.19
N ASN A 91 8.11 17.45 -18.90
CA ASN A 91 8.69 18.79 -19.02
C ASN A 91 8.79 19.52 -17.67
N LYS A 92 7.77 19.43 -16.81
CA LYS A 92 7.82 19.98 -15.43
C LYS A 92 8.95 19.34 -14.63
N MET A 93 9.12 18.02 -14.73
CA MET A 93 10.20 17.28 -14.06
C MET A 93 11.58 17.71 -14.55
N THR A 94 11.80 17.76 -15.87
CA THR A 94 13.07 18.19 -16.48
C THR A 94 13.45 19.60 -16.05
N ARG A 95 12.46 20.48 -15.94
CA ARG A 95 12.63 21.87 -15.46
C ARG A 95 12.78 21.99 -13.94
N LYS A 96 12.73 20.87 -13.19
CA LYS A 96 12.77 20.82 -11.73
C LYS A 96 11.72 21.72 -11.06
N VAL A 97 10.56 21.86 -11.69
CA VAL A 97 9.43 22.60 -11.12
C VAL A 97 8.86 21.77 -9.97
N ALA A 98 8.47 22.44 -8.87
CA ALA A 98 7.78 21.78 -7.77
C ALA A 98 6.45 21.20 -8.27
N ILE A 99 6.38 19.87 -8.33
CA ILE A 99 5.16 19.16 -8.73
C ILE A 99 4.24 19.11 -7.53
N HIS A 100 2.94 19.32 -7.77
CA HIS A 100 1.96 19.26 -6.70
C HIS A 100 1.99 17.85 -6.07
N PRO A 101 2.00 17.70 -4.73
CA PRO A 101 2.09 16.39 -4.07
C PRO A 101 0.99 15.40 -4.45
N LEU A 102 -0.12 15.89 -4.99
CA LEU A 102 -1.23 15.09 -5.50
C LEU A 102 -0.98 14.54 -6.92
N GLU A 103 -0.13 15.20 -7.71
CA GLU A 103 0.26 14.75 -9.06
C GLU A 103 1.56 13.92 -9.04
N ALA A 104 2.40 14.13 -8.03
CA ALA A 104 3.70 13.48 -7.88
C ALA A 104 3.69 11.92 -7.81
N PRO A 105 2.67 11.25 -7.22
CA PRO A 105 2.70 9.78 -7.08
C PRO A 105 2.50 9.03 -8.40
N ASP A 106 1.87 9.66 -9.39
CA ASP A 106 1.47 9.02 -10.64
C ASP A 106 2.62 8.81 -11.63
N VAL A 107 3.81 9.38 -11.40
CA VAL A 107 4.90 9.33 -12.39
C VAL A 107 6.29 9.20 -11.77
N ASP A 108 6.94 8.07 -12.04
CA ASP A 108 8.36 7.76 -11.87
C ASP A 108 9.18 8.21 -13.11
N PHE A 109 10.46 8.55 -12.93
CA PHE A 109 11.36 8.96 -14.02
C PHE A 109 11.56 7.88 -15.09
N ASP A 110 11.34 6.63 -14.70
CA ASP A 110 11.45 5.45 -15.57
C ASP A 110 10.15 5.12 -16.33
N LEU A 111 9.05 5.90 -16.15
CA LEU A 111 7.84 5.66 -16.96
C LEU A 111 8.08 6.04 -18.43
N GLN A 112 7.80 5.06 -19.29
CA GLN A 112 7.53 5.28 -20.69
C GLN A 112 6.05 5.00 -20.94
N LEU A 113 5.43 5.79 -21.82
CA LEU A 113 4.09 5.48 -22.31
C LEU A 113 4.12 4.11 -23.00
N PRO A 114 3.10 3.27 -22.77
CA PRO A 114 3.00 2.00 -23.45
C PRO A 114 2.75 2.23 -24.94
N HIS A 115 3.38 1.43 -25.79
CA HIS A 115 3.12 1.45 -27.24
C HIS A 115 1.69 1.03 -27.62
N ARG A 116 0.99 0.34 -26.71
CA ARG A 116 -0.40 -0.08 -26.85
C ARG A 116 -1.05 -0.08 -25.47
N GLY A 117 -2.29 0.36 -25.38
CA GLY A 117 -2.97 0.55 -24.12
C GLY A 117 -2.86 2.00 -23.64
N ALA A 118 -3.67 2.35 -22.64
CA ALA A 118 -3.61 3.64 -21.97
C ALA A 118 -3.17 3.48 -20.51
N PRO A 119 -2.23 4.30 -20.00
CA PRO A 119 -1.91 4.30 -18.59
C PRO A 119 -3.10 4.86 -17.80
N MET A 120 -3.55 4.12 -16.79
CA MET A 120 -4.56 4.62 -15.86
C MET A 120 -3.91 5.46 -14.77
N ARG A 121 -4.61 6.50 -14.32
CA ARG A 121 -4.17 7.28 -13.16
C ARG A 121 -4.29 6.47 -11.87
N GLN A 122 -3.32 6.63 -10.96
CA GLN A 122 -3.25 5.86 -9.73
C GLN A 122 -4.40 6.19 -8.78
N ASP A 123 -4.76 7.47 -8.65
CA ASP A 123 -5.87 7.91 -7.79
C ASP A 123 -7.21 7.30 -8.21
N ILE A 124 -7.49 7.26 -9.52
CA ILE A 124 -8.68 6.63 -10.09
C ILE A 124 -8.65 5.11 -9.89
N MET A 125 -7.52 4.47 -10.13
CA MET A 125 -7.37 3.03 -9.89
C MET A 125 -7.60 2.67 -8.42
N GLN A 126 -7.09 3.48 -7.47
CA GLN A 126 -7.23 3.25 -6.04
C GLN A 126 -8.67 3.39 -5.54
N ILE A 127 -9.40 4.42 -5.97
CA ILE A 127 -10.80 4.57 -5.60
C ILE A 127 -11.68 3.49 -6.24
N ALA A 128 -11.42 3.13 -7.50
CA ALA A 128 -12.12 2.03 -8.18
C ALA A 128 -11.89 0.69 -7.47
N HIS A 129 -10.66 0.39 -7.09
CA HIS A 129 -10.28 -0.79 -6.31
C HIS A 129 -11.01 -0.84 -4.97
N ALA A 130 -11.08 0.27 -4.24
CA ALA A 130 -11.78 0.34 -2.97
C ALA A 130 -13.30 0.10 -3.13
N PHE A 131 -13.93 0.65 -4.18
CA PHE A 131 -15.33 0.38 -4.49
C PHE A 131 -15.59 -1.07 -4.91
N MET A 132 -14.70 -1.67 -5.70
CA MET A 132 -14.76 -3.08 -6.07
C MET A 132 -14.72 -3.96 -4.82
N LEU A 133 -13.78 -3.70 -3.90
CA LEU A 133 -13.71 -4.42 -2.63
C LEU A 133 -14.99 -4.24 -1.80
N ARG A 134 -15.53 -3.03 -1.71
CA ARG A 134 -16.79 -2.79 -0.99
C ARG A 134 -17.93 -3.62 -1.56
N ARG A 135 -18.03 -3.70 -2.90
CA ARG A 135 -19.02 -4.54 -3.60
C ARG A 135 -18.83 -6.02 -3.27
N CYS A 136 -17.60 -6.51 -3.22
CA CYS A 136 -17.29 -7.91 -2.90
C CYS A 136 -17.55 -8.24 -1.42
N LEU A 137 -17.28 -7.32 -0.51
CA LEU A 137 -17.36 -7.52 0.94
C LEU A 137 -18.74 -7.21 1.54
N GLY A 138 -19.61 -6.50 0.84
CA GLY A 138 -20.89 -6.01 1.36
C GLY A 138 -21.95 -7.05 1.68
N LYS A 139 -21.58 -8.34 1.78
CA LYS A 139 -22.46 -9.44 2.15
C LYS A 139 -22.15 -9.86 3.59
N GLY A 140 -22.96 -9.38 4.55
CA GLY A 140 -22.93 -9.79 5.95
C GLY A 140 -22.59 -8.67 6.94
N ASP A 141 -22.71 -8.99 8.23
CA ASP A 141 -22.51 -8.05 9.36
C ASP A 141 -21.10 -8.16 9.97
N GLU A 142 -20.14 -8.67 9.19
CA GLU A 142 -18.76 -8.79 9.63
C GLU A 142 -18.11 -7.41 9.75
N ARG A 143 -17.17 -7.31 10.68
CA ARG A 143 -16.34 -6.11 10.83
C ARG A 143 -15.08 -6.22 9.98
N PHE A 144 -14.62 -5.12 9.42
CA PHE A 144 -13.48 -5.05 8.53
C PHE A 144 -12.34 -4.19 9.11
N VAL A 145 -11.10 -4.59 8.85
CA VAL A 145 -9.90 -3.82 9.16
C VAL A 145 -9.06 -3.70 7.89
N PHE A 146 -8.91 -2.49 7.39
CA PHE A 146 -8.10 -2.16 6.22
C PHE A 146 -6.75 -1.60 6.67
N VAL A 147 -5.68 -2.28 6.27
CA VAL A 147 -4.29 -1.88 6.50
C VAL A 147 -3.72 -1.43 5.17
N LEU A 148 -3.25 -0.20 5.10
CA LEU A 148 -2.82 0.45 3.85
C LEU A 148 -1.35 0.86 3.96
N ASP A 149 -0.58 0.83 2.86
CA ASP A 149 0.72 1.52 2.82
C ASP A 149 0.54 3.04 2.99
N ALA A 150 1.63 3.73 3.33
CA ALA A 150 1.68 5.17 3.55
C ALA A 150 1.57 6.02 2.26
N ASP A 151 0.76 5.55 1.31
CA ASP A 151 0.30 6.31 0.15
C ASP A 151 -0.88 7.21 0.58
N PRO A 152 -0.76 8.55 0.46
CA PRO A 152 -1.81 9.49 0.81
C PRO A 152 -3.14 9.25 0.08
N TRP A 153 -3.09 8.87 -1.20
CA TRP A 153 -4.27 8.66 -2.02
C TRP A 153 -5.00 7.38 -1.66
N LEU A 154 -4.25 6.33 -1.34
CA LEU A 154 -4.80 5.04 -0.97
C LEU A 154 -5.65 5.15 0.31
N ALA A 155 -5.14 5.91 1.29
CA ALA A 155 -5.86 6.24 2.51
C ALA A 155 -7.17 6.97 2.21
N LEU A 156 -7.14 8.00 1.36
CA LEU A 156 -8.32 8.78 1.01
C LEU A 156 -9.36 7.93 0.26
N ALA A 157 -8.90 7.08 -0.66
CA ALA A 157 -9.75 6.18 -1.44
C ALA A 157 -10.56 5.24 -0.52
N PHE A 158 -9.89 4.56 0.41
CA PHE A 158 -10.55 3.64 1.34
C PHE A 158 -11.46 4.35 2.33
N VAL A 159 -11.02 5.47 2.93
CA VAL A 159 -11.88 6.24 3.85
C VAL A 159 -13.14 6.74 3.13
N SER A 160 -13.03 7.15 1.87
CA SER A 160 -14.16 7.63 1.06
C SER A 160 -15.11 6.49 0.67
N ALA A 161 -14.57 5.39 0.12
CA ALA A 161 -15.38 4.25 -0.32
C ALA A 161 -16.11 3.58 0.85
N PHE A 162 -15.48 3.50 2.02
CA PHE A 162 -16.03 2.84 3.21
C PHE A 162 -16.60 3.80 4.26
N ALA A 163 -16.83 5.06 3.92
CA ALA A 163 -17.27 6.11 4.86
C ALA A 163 -18.50 5.70 5.70
N GLY A 164 -19.49 5.05 5.08
CA GLY A 164 -20.68 4.55 5.77
C GLY A 164 -20.35 3.53 6.86
N TRP A 165 -19.52 2.53 6.53
CA TRP A 165 -19.11 1.47 7.46
C TRP A 165 -18.21 2.00 8.58
N VAL A 166 -17.35 2.97 8.28
CA VAL A 166 -16.52 3.65 9.28
C VAL A 166 -17.39 4.45 10.27
N LYS A 167 -18.42 5.15 9.78
CA LYS A 167 -19.38 5.86 10.63
C LYS A 167 -20.12 4.90 11.56
N GLN A 168 -20.56 3.75 11.04
CA GLN A 168 -21.23 2.68 11.79
C GLN A 168 -20.29 1.85 12.68
N GLY A 169 -18.97 2.05 12.60
CA GLY A 169 -17.98 1.31 13.38
C GLY A 169 -17.72 -0.12 12.88
N GLN A 170 -18.23 -0.48 11.70
CA GLN A 170 -18.07 -1.75 10.99
C GLN A 170 -16.75 -1.83 10.21
N ALA A 171 -16.07 -0.71 9.94
CA ALA A 171 -14.77 -0.70 9.30
C ALA A 171 -13.77 0.17 10.07
N ASP A 172 -12.54 -0.32 10.19
CA ASP A 172 -11.40 0.46 10.66
C ASP A 172 -10.34 0.57 9.58
N VAL A 173 -9.70 1.73 9.47
CA VAL A 173 -8.64 2.00 8.51
C VAL A 173 -7.37 2.44 9.24
N SER A 174 -6.26 1.81 8.89
CA SER A 174 -4.93 2.11 9.43
C SER A 174 -3.92 2.22 8.30
N VAL A 175 -3.06 3.23 8.39
CA VAL A 175 -1.93 3.42 7.48
C VAL A 175 -0.66 2.94 8.16
N VAL A 176 0.16 2.18 7.45
CA VAL A 176 1.41 1.63 7.95
C VAL A 176 2.57 2.18 7.14
N ARG A 177 3.65 2.55 7.83
CA ARG A 177 4.96 2.88 7.25
C ARG A 177 6.02 2.06 7.96
N PHE A 178 7.06 1.65 7.25
CA PHE A 178 8.24 1.04 7.87
C PHE A 178 9.50 1.38 7.06
N ASP A 179 10.67 1.14 7.64
CA ASP A 179 11.94 1.48 7.01
C ASP A 179 12.34 0.41 5.98
N LYS A 180 12.29 0.76 4.70
CA LYS A 180 12.65 -0.15 3.60
C LYS A 180 14.17 -0.38 3.53
N ASN A 181 15.00 0.54 4.05
CA ASN A 181 16.45 0.61 3.84
C ASN A 181 17.28 0.19 5.07
N LYS A 182 16.94 -0.96 5.66
CA LYS A 182 17.74 -1.57 6.75
C LYS A 182 18.53 -2.78 6.29
N SER A 183 19.80 -2.86 6.70
CA SER A 183 20.62 -4.06 6.51
C SER A 183 20.09 -5.24 7.33
N ASN A 184 20.46 -6.47 6.97
CA ASN A 184 20.07 -7.65 7.71
C ASN A 184 20.53 -7.61 9.19
N ASN A 185 21.72 -7.08 9.45
CA ASN A 185 22.24 -6.92 10.81
C ASN A 185 21.41 -5.92 11.61
N GLN A 186 21.10 -4.75 11.03
CA GLN A 186 20.24 -3.75 11.67
C GLN A 186 18.83 -4.31 11.95
N ARG A 187 18.27 -5.09 11.02
CA ARG A 187 16.98 -5.75 11.20
C ARG A 187 17.01 -6.78 12.34
N ASN A 188 18.11 -7.53 12.49
CA ASN A 188 18.28 -8.47 13.60
C ASN A 188 18.37 -7.76 14.95
N MET A 189 19.10 -6.63 15.02
CA MET A 189 19.19 -5.80 16.22
C MET A 189 17.80 -5.30 16.63
N LEU A 190 17.04 -4.70 15.71
CA LEU A 190 15.68 -4.21 15.99
C LEU A 190 14.74 -5.32 16.48
N VAL A 191 14.87 -6.55 15.96
CA VAL A 191 14.11 -7.70 16.48
C VAL A 191 14.54 -8.06 17.90
N GLY A 192 15.82 -7.98 18.23
CA GLY A 192 16.34 -8.13 19.59
C GLY A 192 15.77 -7.08 20.53
N ASP A 193 15.85 -5.80 20.14
CA ASP A 193 15.33 -4.66 20.89
C ASP A 193 13.81 -4.79 21.11
N GLY A 194 13.08 -5.25 20.09
CA GLY A 194 11.65 -5.48 20.19
C GLY A 194 11.28 -6.62 21.14
N ARG A 195 12.10 -7.68 21.23
CA ARG A 195 11.92 -8.76 22.21
C ARG A 195 12.19 -8.27 23.64
N ALA A 196 13.25 -7.50 23.83
CA ALA A 196 13.56 -6.89 25.13
C ALA A 196 12.47 -5.90 25.57
N SER A 197 11.96 -5.10 24.62
CA SER A 197 10.86 -4.16 24.87
C SER A 197 9.57 -4.89 25.26
N LEU A 198 9.26 -6.02 24.61
CA LEU A 198 8.10 -6.83 24.99
C LEU A 198 8.25 -7.41 26.39
N ALA A 199 9.41 -7.99 26.72
CA ALA A 199 9.71 -8.52 28.05
C ALA A 199 9.55 -7.45 29.15
N SER A 200 10.12 -6.26 28.91
CA SER A 200 9.97 -5.12 29.82
C SER A 200 8.51 -4.68 29.97
N ALA A 201 7.75 -4.64 28.87
CA ALA A 201 6.36 -4.17 28.88
C ALA A 201 5.38 -5.15 29.55
N THR A 202 5.63 -6.45 29.43
CA THR A 202 4.82 -7.50 30.07
C THR A 202 5.29 -7.81 31.48
N GLY A 203 6.55 -7.50 31.83
CA GLY A 203 7.18 -7.90 33.08
C GLY A 203 7.55 -9.38 33.12
N LEU A 204 7.61 -10.05 31.96
CA LEU A 204 7.92 -11.46 31.84
C LEU A 204 9.35 -11.66 31.35
N GLU A 205 10.04 -12.63 31.93
CA GLU A 205 11.34 -13.07 31.45
C GLU A 205 11.25 -13.63 30.01
N PRO A 206 12.30 -13.46 29.18
CA PRO A 206 12.29 -13.95 27.80
C PRO A 206 11.96 -15.44 27.65
N ALA A 207 12.40 -16.27 28.61
CA ALA A 207 12.08 -17.70 28.63
C ALA A 207 10.57 -17.95 28.84
N ALA A 208 9.94 -17.20 29.74
CA ALA A 208 8.50 -17.29 30.00
C ALA A 208 7.69 -16.84 28.77
N LEU A 209 8.07 -15.73 28.13
CA LEU A 209 7.46 -15.28 26.88
C LEU A 209 7.55 -16.33 25.76
N ASN A 210 8.67 -17.04 25.68
CA ASN A 210 8.87 -18.08 24.68
C ASN A 210 8.02 -19.33 24.94
N ALA A 211 7.72 -19.64 26.21
CA ALA A 211 6.85 -20.75 26.60
C ALA A 211 5.36 -20.49 26.40
N LEU A 212 4.93 -19.22 26.23
CA LEU A 212 3.54 -18.88 25.99
C LEU A 212 3.02 -19.48 24.68
N THR A 213 1.77 -19.96 24.71
CA THR A 213 1.03 -20.28 23.49
C THR A 213 0.86 -19.04 22.62
N ALA A 214 0.56 -19.23 21.32
CA ALA A 214 0.33 -18.12 20.40
C ALA A 214 -0.79 -17.17 20.87
N ARG A 215 -1.85 -17.72 21.48
CA ARG A 215 -2.96 -16.94 22.02
C ARG A 215 -2.56 -16.12 23.24
N GLN A 216 -1.90 -16.73 24.22
CA GLN A 216 -1.39 -16.02 25.40
C GLN A 216 -0.42 -14.91 25.00
N ARG A 217 0.49 -15.17 24.05
CA ARG A 217 1.41 -14.14 23.56
C ARG A 217 0.69 -12.97 22.92
N ILE A 218 -0.39 -13.23 22.18
CA ILE A 218 -1.25 -12.19 21.61
C ILE A 218 -1.88 -11.35 22.72
N ASP A 219 -2.45 -12.00 23.73
CA ASP A 219 -3.16 -11.33 24.83
C ASP A 219 -2.18 -10.45 25.64
N GLU A 220 -0.98 -10.96 25.96
CA GLU A 220 0.08 -10.19 26.63
C GLU A 220 0.56 -9.00 25.79
N THR A 221 0.69 -9.20 24.47
CA THR A 221 1.07 -8.11 23.55
C THR A 221 -0.01 -7.03 23.51
N ASP A 222 -1.28 -7.40 23.44
CA ASP A 222 -2.40 -6.46 23.42
C ASP A 222 -2.46 -5.67 24.73
N ALA A 223 -2.29 -6.32 25.88
CA ALA A 223 -2.24 -5.67 27.19
C ALA A 223 -1.05 -4.70 27.33
N ALA A 224 0.12 -5.07 26.81
CA ALA A 224 1.29 -4.20 26.78
C ALA A 224 1.05 -2.94 25.93
N ILE A 225 0.49 -3.10 24.73
CA ILE A 225 0.17 -1.97 23.84
C ILE A 225 -0.91 -1.08 24.44
N GLU A 226 -1.92 -1.65 25.09
CA GLU A 226 -2.96 -0.86 25.76
C GLU A 226 -2.35 0.09 26.80
N LYS A 227 -1.42 -0.41 27.63
CA LYS A 227 -0.69 0.40 28.61
C LYS A 227 0.13 1.51 27.95
N MET A 228 0.85 1.19 26.86
CA MET A 228 1.69 2.14 26.10
C MET A 228 0.88 3.21 25.38
N ARG A 229 -0.36 2.93 25.00
CA ARG A 229 -1.24 3.90 24.33
C ARG A 229 -1.92 4.88 25.29
N ARG A 230 -1.77 4.74 26.61
CA ARG A 230 -2.34 5.70 27.56
C ARG A 230 -1.74 7.09 27.31
N GLY A 231 -2.60 8.07 27.04
CA GLY A 231 -2.19 9.43 26.65
C GLY A 231 -1.82 9.61 25.17
N HIS A 232 -1.86 8.55 24.34
CA HIS A 232 -1.59 8.67 22.90
C HIS A 232 -2.73 9.42 22.21
N ILE A 233 -2.37 10.48 21.49
CA ILE A 233 -3.30 11.33 20.75
C ILE A 233 -3.93 10.51 19.59
N PRO A 234 -5.26 10.41 19.49
CA PRO A 234 -5.91 9.73 18.37
C PRO A 234 -5.49 10.33 17.01
N GLY A 235 -5.33 9.46 16.01
CA GLY A 235 -4.96 9.88 14.64
C GLY A 235 -3.48 10.17 14.41
N THR A 236 -2.64 10.25 15.45
CA THR A 236 -1.18 10.40 15.27
C THR A 236 -0.50 9.05 15.08
N PRO A 237 0.63 8.99 14.34
CA PRO A 237 1.42 7.77 14.18
C PRO A 237 1.87 7.20 15.52
N PHE A 238 1.68 5.90 15.70
CA PHE A 238 2.17 5.11 16.83
C PHE A 238 3.37 4.28 16.37
N SER A 239 4.51 4.48 17.02
CA SER A 239 5.72 3.69 16.77
C SER A 239 5.56 2.30 17.38
N TRP A 240 5.53 1.27 16.54
CA TRP A 240 5.38 -0.12 16.98
C TRP A 240 6.69 -0.62 17.62
N PRO A 241 6.70 -0.98 18.91
CA PRO A 241 7.93 -1.32 19.62
C PRO A 241 8.42 -2.76 19.36
N PHE A 242 7.54 -3.67 18.95
CA PHE A 242 7.86 -5.10 18.85
C PHE A 242 8.24 -5.47 17.41
N HIS A 243 9.39 -4.97 16.95
CA HIS A 243 9.80 -5.05 15.55
C HIS A 243 9.90 -6.47 14.99
N THR A 244 9.68 -6.58 13.68
CA THR A 244 9.91 -7.80 12.89
C THR A 244 10.93 -7.51 11.80
N LYS A 245 11.60 -8.55 11.27
CA LYS A 245 12.57 -8.36 10.18
C LYS A 245 11.94 -7.77 8.91
N SER A 246 10.67 -8.12 8.63
CA SER A 246 9.97 -7.68 7.43
C SER A 246 9.50 -6.23 7.49
N GLU A 247 9.15 -5.76 8.69
CA GLU A 247 8.60 -4.42 8.92
C GLU A 247 9.37 -3.72 10.06
N PRO A 248 10.63 -3.31 9.83
CA PRO A 248 11.46 -2.63 10.82
C PRO A 248 11.01 -1.18 11.04
N ASN A 249 11.10 -0.67 12.28
CA ASN A 249 10.65 0.69 12.64
C ASN A 249 9.22 1.00 12.18
N ARG A 250 8.33 0.00 12.25
CA ARG A 250 6.94 0.13 11.81
C ARG A 250 6.23 1.24 12.58
N GLN A 251 5.61 2.15 11.86
CA GLN A 251 4.73 3.20 12.37
C GLN A 251 3.32 2.94 11.88
N ILE A 252 2.34 3.07 12.77
CA ILE A 252 0.94 2.79 12.50
C ILE A 252 0.12 4.03 12.80
N ARG A 253 -0.54 4.58 11.79
CA ARG A 253 -1.45 5.71 11.94
C ARG A 253 -2.89 5.23 11.73
N PRO A 254 -3.66 5.02 12.81
CA PRO A 254 -5.06 4.65 12.68
C PRO A 254 -5.88 5.88 12.25
N LEU A 255 -6.50 5.83 11.08
CA LEU A 255 -7.30 6.95 10.55
C LEU A 255 -8.68 7.02 11.19
N THR A 256 -9.17 5.88 11.67
CA THR A 256 -10.52 5.74 12.22
C THR A 256 -10.51 5.50 13.73
N ASP A 257 -9.39 5.79 14.41
CA ASP A 257 -9.33 5.70 15.89
C ASP A 257 -10.27 6.72 16.52
N LYS A 258 -11.08 6.28 17.49
CA LYS A 258 -11.99 7.16 18.24
C LYS A 258 -11.76 6.91 19.72
N VAL A 259 -11.82 7.98 20.54
CA VAL A 259 -11.66 7.88 22.00
C VAL A 259 -12.67 6.92 22.63
N ALA A 260 -13.89 6.88 22.09
CA ALA A 260 -14.96 5.99 22.54
C ALA A 260 -14.74 4.50 22.18
N MET A 261 -13.70 4.13 21.41
CA MET A 261 -13.40 2.72 21.15
C MET A 261 -12.83 2.06 22.40
N ALA A 262 -13.28 0.82 22.66
CA ALA A 262 -12.75 0.00 23.74
C ALA A 262 -11.20 -0.07 23.67
N PRO A 263 -10.48 0.05 24.80
CA PRO A 263 -9.01 0.07 24.81
C PRO A 263 -8.37 -1.14 24.12
N ASP A 264 -8.90 -2.33 24.37
CA ASP A 264 -8.47 -3.59 23.76
C ASP A 264 -8.63 -3.57 22.23
N ARG A 265 -9.71 -2.96 21.70
CA ARG A 265 -9.92 -2.76 20.26
C ARG A 265 -8.82 -1.89 19.65
N ARG A 266 -8.41 -0.81 20.33
CA ARG A 266 -7.37 0.11 19.86
C ARG A 266 -6.00 -0.55 19.86
N ALA A 267 -5.67 -1.31 20.90
CA ALA A 267 -4.44 -2.09 20.99
C ALA A 267 -4.36 -3.15 19.88
N ARG A 268 -5.45 -3.91 19.68
CA ARG A 268 -5.56 -4.88 18.58
C ARG A 268 -5.34 -4.22 17.22
N LEU A 269 -5.91 -3.05 16.95
CA LEU A 269 -5.71 -2.36 15.67
C LEU A 269 -4.22 -2.11 15.40
N MET A 270 -3.43 -1.74 16.42
CA MET A 270 -1.98 -1.59 16.27
C MET A 270 -1.31 -2.91 15.93
N ARG A 271 -1.56 -3.98 16.71
CA ARG A 271 -0.91 -5.28 16.49
C ARG A 271 -1.24 -5.88 15.13
N LEU A 272 -2.48 -5.70 14.67
CA LEU A 272 -3.01 -6.29 13.45
C LEU A 272 -2.63 -5.51 12.18
N SER A 273 -2.06 -4.30 12.31
CA SER A 273 -1.63 -3.44 11.21
C SER A 273 -0.30 -3.92 10.60
N THR A 274 -0.37 -4.82 9.63
CA THR A 274 0.78 -5.38 8.88
C THR A 274 0.44 -5.51 7.39
N LEU A 275 1.44 -5.30 6.53
CA LEU A 275 1.34 -5.44 5.07
C LEU A 275 1.93 -6.76 4.56
N ARG A 276 2.41 -7.63 5.45
CA ARG A 276 3.08 -8.89 5.13
C ARG A 276 2.38 -9.74 4.06
N SER A 277 1.05 -9.85 4.10
CA SER A 277 0.32 -10.69 3.15
C SER A 277 0.39 -10.17 1.71
N VAL A 278 0.30 -8.85 1.52
CA VAL A 278 0.41 -8.23 0.20
C VAL A 278 1.86 -8.17 -0.28
N ASP A 279 2.82 -7.92 0.63
CA ASP A 279 4.25 -8.01 0.33
C ASP A 279 4.67 -9.40 -0.17
N ALA A 280 4.18 -10.45 0.51
CA ALA A 280 4.45 -11.83 0.10
C ALA A 280 3.89 -12.14 -1.30
N TYR A 281 2.73 -11.57 -1.64
CA TYR A 281 2.16 -11.69 -2.98
C TYR A 281 3.02 -10.97 -4.03
N PHE A 282 3.39 -9.71 -3.79
CA PHE A 282 4.23 -8.97 -4.74
C PHE A 282 5.60 -9.64 -4.95
N HIS A 283 6.20 -10.19 -3.90
CA HIS A 283 7.40 -11.00 -4.04
C HIS A 283 7.18 -12.19 -4.98
N LYS A 284 6.09 -12.96 -4.79
CA LYS A 284 5.76 -14.09 -5.66
C LYS A 284 5.52 -13.68 -7.11
N VAL A 285 4.86 -12.55 -7.35
CA VAL A 285 4.64 -12.04 -8.72
C VAL A 285 5.97 -11.73 -9.37
N ARG A 286 6.86 -10.97 -8.70
CA ARG A 286 8.18 -10.62 -9.24
C ARG A 286 9.09 -11.82 -9.47
N SER A 287 9.02 -12.83 -8.62
CA SER A 287 9.90 -14.00 -8.73
C SER A 287 9.43 -15.03 -9.76
N ASN A 288 8.13 -15.08 -10.06
CA ASN A 288 7.55 -16.14 -10.90
C ASN A 288 6.97 -15.65 -12.24
N VAL A 289 6.69 -14.35 -12.40
CA VAL A 289 6.15 -13.81 -13.65
C VAL A 289 7.29 -13.18 -14.42
N ARG A 290 7.69 -13.81 -15.54
CA ARG A 290 8.84 -13.39 -16.37
C ARG A 290 8.76 -11.94 -16.87
N PHE A 291 7.55 -11.45 -17.15
CA PHE A 291 7.36 -10.06 -17.59
C PHE A 291 7.53 -9.04 -16.46
N ALA A 292 7.38 -9.48 -15.21
CA ALA A 292 7.43 -8.71 -13.97
C ALA A 292 8.75 -8.90 -13.20
N SER A 293 9.63 -9.79 -13.67
CA SER A 293 10.94 -10.00 -13.07
C SER A 293 11.83 -8.79 -13.33
N ARG A 294 12.52 -8.32 -12.28
CA ARG A 294 13.53 -7.28 -12.46
C ARG A 294 14.57 -7.74 -13.48
N PRO A 295 15.07 -6.87 -14.38
CA PRO A 295 16.25 -7.20 -15.16
C PRO A 295 17.36 -7.63 -14.19
N ALA A 296 18.01 -8.76 -14.49
CA ALA A 296 19.14 -9.21 -13.69
C ALA A 296 20.22 -8.12 -13.78
N HIS A 297 20.41 -7.37 -12.69
CA HIS A 297 21.67 -6.65 -12.50
C HIS A 297 22.75 -7.72 -12.34
N THR A 298 23.36 -8.13 -13.43
CA THR A 298 24.71 -8.68 -13.36
C THR A 298 25.56 -7.55 -12.76
N PRO A 299 26.24 -7.75 -11.63
CA PRO A 299 27.29 -6.82 -11.23
C PRO A 299 28.31 -6.87 -12.38
N SER A 300 28.29 -5.88 -13.26
CA SER A 300 29.35 -5.73 -14.26
C SER A 300 30.64 -5.55 -13.49
N ASN A 301 31.66 -6.25 -13.94
CA ASN A 301 32.99 -6.45 -13.36
C ASN A 301 33.83 -5.15 -13.28
N ASN A 302 33.28 -4.04 -12.77
CA ASN A 302 33.98 -2.79 -12.54
C ASN A 302 34.60 -2.81 -11.14
N ASN A 303 35.68 -3.59 -11.00
CA ASN A 303 36.82 -3.33 -10.12
C ASN A 303 37.78 -4.53 -10.16
N ARG A 304 38.48 -4.69 -11.29
CA ARG A 304 39.82 -5.28 -11.29
C ARG A 304 40.77 -4.19 -11.76
N ALA A 305 41.36 -3.50 -10.79
CA ALA A 305 42.71 -2.97 -10.91
C ALA A 305 43.68 -4.13 -10.65
#